data_AF-A0A1X2FUQ5-F1
#
_entry.id   AF-A0A1X2FUQ5-F1
#
_cell.length_a   1.000
_cell.length_b   1.000
_cell.length_c   1.000
_cell.angle_alpha   90.00
_cell.angle_beta   90.00
_cell.angle_gamma   90.00
#
_symmetry.space_group_name_H-M   'P 1'
#
loop_
_entity.id
_entity.type
_entity.pdbx_description
1 polymer ?
#
loop_
_entity_poly.entity_id
_entity_poly.type
_entity_poly.pdbx_seq_one_letter_code
_entity_poly.pdbx_strand_id
1 'polypeptide(L)'
;MIIDVNLYQKIREMYTVHQMSQRAIARELKISRNTVRKYCKGDNVPWERKEYSREPDVLTHDVMDFIRQCIKEDETEGIKKQQHTA
;
A
#
# COMPACT_ATOMS: atom_id res chain seq x y z
N MET A 1 -3.47 -4.69 12.20
CA MET A 1 -4.71 -4.10 12.78
C MET A 1 -5.13 -2.94 11.89
N ILE A 2 -6.34 -3.00 11.33
CA ILE A 2 -6.94 -1.88 10.62
C ILE A 2 -7.57 -0.96 11.66
N ILE A 3 -7.34 0.35 11.56
CA ILE A 3 -7.95 1.35 12.42
C ILE A 3 -8.99 2.06 11.59
N ASP A 4 -10.23 2.10 12.09
CA ASP A 4 -11.29 2.88 11.48
C ASP A 4 -11.22 4.35 11.95
N VAL A 5 -12.03 5.20 11.32
CA VAL A 5 -12.07 6.63 11.66
C VAL A 5 -12.55 6.85 13.10
N ASN A 6 -13.48 6.01 13.59
CA ASN A 6 -14.03 6.11 14.93
C ASN A 6 -12.99 5.85 16.02
N LEU A 7 -12.20 4.78 15.87
CA LEU A 7 -11.15 4.44 16.81
C LEU A 7 -10.01 5.46 16.75
N TYR A 8 -9.69 5.99 15.57
CA TYR A 8 -8.77 7.11 15.42
C TYR A 8 -9.24 8.34 16.20
N GLN A 9 -10.51 8.74 16.05
CA GLN A 9 -11.08 9.88 16.78
C GLN A 9 -11.01 9.67 18.29
N LYS A 10 -11.35 8.48 18.79
CA LYS A 10 -11.23 8.15 20.23
C LYS A 10 -9.79 8.25 20.74
N ILE A 11 -8.81 7.77 19.98
CA ILE A 11 -7.39 7.91 20.34
C ILE A 11 -6.99 9.39 20.41
N ARG A 12 -7.45 10.20 19.46
CA ARG A 12 -7.18 11.64 19.40
C ARG A 12 -7.82 12.36 20.58
N GLU A 13 -9.10 12.15 20.82
CA GLU A 13 -9.85 12.73 21.95
C GLU A 13 -9.20 12.40 23.30
N MET A 14 -8.89 11.12 23.56
CA MET A 14 -8.24 10.73 24.81
C MET A 14 -6.86 11.36 25.01
N TYR A 15 -6.13 11.57 23.91
CA TYR A 15 -4.80 12.17 23.99
C TYR A 15 -4.85 13.70 24.12
N THR A 16 -5.69 14.39 23.34
CA THR A 16 -5.70 15.85 23.28
C THR A 16 -6.65 16.49 24.29
N VAL A 17 -7.82 15.89 24.52
CA VAL A 17 -8.84 16.41 25.43
C VAL A 17 -8.63 15.87 26.84
N HIS A 18 -8.51 14.54 26.98
CA HIS A 18 -8.37 13.91 28.29
C HIS A 18 -6.91 13.85 28.81
N GLN A 19 -5.93 14.29 28.02
CA GLN A 19 -4.49 14.31 28.36
C GLN A 19 -3.97 12.96 28.88
N MET A 20 -4.57 11.86 28.40
CA MET A 20 -4.20 10.51 28.84
C MET A 20 -2.85 10.09 28.25
N SER A 21 -2.06 9.38 29.06
CA SER A 21 -0.82 8.79 28.55
C SER A 21 -1.11 7.73 27.47
N GLN A 22 -0.21 7.57 26.50
CA GLN A 22 -0.34 6.54 25.46
C GLN A 22 -0.51 5.12 26.04
N ARG A 23 0.05 4.84 27.22
CA ARG A 23 -0.09 3.56 27.93
C ARG A 23 -1.47 3.38 28.54
N ALA A 24 -2.11 4.46 29.01
CA ALA A 24 -3.48 4.41 29.51
C ALA A 24 -4.46 4.18 28.35
N ILE A 25 -4.32 4.95 27.26
CA ILE A 25 -5.14 4.79 26.04
C ILE A 25 -5.03 3.38 25.47
N ALA A 26 -3.82 2.82 25.40
CA ALA A 26 -3.63 1.45 24.90
C ALA A 26 -4.36 0.39 25.72
N ARG A 27 -4.38 0.55 27.06
CA ARG A 27 -5.10 -0.35 27.97
C ARG A 27 -6.61 -0.19 27.83
N GLU A 28 -7.08 1.06 27.80
CA GLU A 28 -8.49 1.39 27.68
C GLU A 28 -9.10 0.87 26.38
N LEU A 29 -8.44 1.15 25.26
CA LEU A 29 -8.90 0.74 23.92
C LEU A 29 -8.53 -0.70 23.55
N LYS A 30 -7.79 -1.41 24.41
CA LYS A 30 -7.28 -2.77 24.16
C LYS A 30 -6.53 -2.90 22.82
N ILE A 31 -5.71 -1.90 22.50
CA ILE A 31 -4.90 -1.86 21.28
C ILE A 31 -3.42 -1.75 21.60
N SER A 32 -2.57 -2.09 20.62
CA SER A 32 -1.13 -1.98 20.82
C SER A 32 -0.72 -0.52 21.09
N ARG A 33 0.25 -0.31 21.99
CA ARG A 33 0.84 1.01 22.23
C ARG A 33 1.42 1.62 20.95
N ASN A 34 1.93 0.79 20.04
CA ASN A 34 2.47 1.25 18.76
C ASN A 34 1.39 1.88 17.88
N THR A 35 0.19 1.29 17.88
CA THR A 35 -1.00 1.85 17.22
C THR A 35 -1.35 3.21 17.82
N VAL A 36 -1.45 3.31 19.15
CA VAL A 36 -1.74 4.59 19.82
C VAL A 36 -0.71 5.66 19.44
N ARG A 37 0.58 5.31 19.51
CA ARG A 37 1.68 6.22 19.18
C ARG A 37 1.58 6.74 17.74
N LYS A 38 1.20 5.87 16.80
CA LYS A 38 1.05 6.24 15.38
C LYS A 38 -0.03 7.31 15.17
N TYR A 39 -1.15 7.21 15.89
CA TYR A 39 -2.34 8.03 15.62
C TYR A 39 -2.56 9.20 16.59
N CYS A 40 -2.04 9.15 17.82
CA CYS A 40 -2.37 10.14 18.85
C CYS A 40 -1.98 11.59 18.49
N LYS A 41 -0.86 11.77 17.79
CA LYS A 41 -0.39 13.10 17.34
C LYS A 41 -1.09 13.63 16.09
N GLY A 42 -1.78 12.76 15.34
CA GLY A 42 -2.48 13.14 14.11
C GLY A 42 -1.60 13.12 12.85
N ASP A 43 -0.31 12.83 12.97
CA ASP A 43 0.63 12.73 11.84
C ASP A 43 0.29 11.60 10.85
N ASN A 44 -0.59 10.68 11.25
CA ASN A 44 -1.10 9.61 10.42
C ASN A 44 -2.62 9.56 10.56
N VAL A 45 -3.32 9.31 9.47
CA VAL A 45 -4.77 9.22 9.43
C VAL A 45 -5.23 7.92 8.73
N PRO A 46 -6.34 7.29 9.17
CA PRO A 46 -6.79 6.02 8.60
C PRO A 46 -7.16 6.03 7.11
N TRP A 47 -7.58 7.18 6.60
CA TRP A 47 -8.03 7.33 5.21
C TRP A 47 -6.87 7.54 4.23
N GLU A 48 -5.67 7.88 4.71
CA GLU A 48 -4.48 8.00 3.90
C GLU A 48 -3.74 6.67 3.87
N ARG A 49 -3.90 5.94 2.76
CA ARG A 49 -3.08 4.76 2.50
C ARG A 49 -1.78 5.21 1.85
N LYS A 50 -0.65 4.71 2.38
CA LYS A 50 0.62 4.81 1.65
C LYS A 50 0.45 4.10 0.31
N GLU A 51 0.83 4.78 -0.76
CA GLU A 51 0.92 4.16 -2.07
C GLU A 51 1.90 2.99 -2.01
N TYR A 52 1.42 1.80 -2.32
CA TYR A 52 2.26 0.62 -2.37
C TYR A 52 2.99 0.62 -3.71
N SER A 53 4.21 1.14 -3.72
CA SER A 53 5.11 1.00 -4.86
C SER A 53 6.09 -0.13 -4.57
N ARG A 54 6.06 -1.16 -5.42
CA ARG A 54 7.10 -2.19 -5.51
C ARG A 54 7.61 -2.23 -6.93
N GLU A 55 8.91 -2.37 -7.09
CA GLU A 55 9.45 -2.73 -8.39
C GLU A 55 9.05 -4.18 -8.70
N PRO A 56 8.66 -4.48 -9.94
CA PRO A 56 8.32 -5.85 -10.33
C PRO A 56 9.58 -6.72 -10.40
N ASP A 57 9.58 -7.86 -9.71
CA ASP A 57 10.74 -8.76 -9.66
C ASP A 57 11.06 -9.40 -11.03
N VAL A 58 10.05 -9.55 -11.90
CA VAL A 58 10.16 -10.26 -13.19
C VAL A 58 10.17 -9.29 -14.37
N LEU A 59 9.36 -8.24 -14.34
CA LEU A 59 9.27 -7.25 -15.43
C LEU A 59 10.35 -6.17 -15.27
N THR A 60 11.60 -6.62 -15.19
CA THR A 60 12.78 -5.73 -15.17
C THR A 60 12.93 -5.03 -16.51
N HIS A 61 13.76 -3.98 -16.55
CA HIS A 61 14.02 -3.24 -17.78
C HIS A 61 14.54 -4.16 -18.90
N ASP A 62 15.47 -5.05 -18.56
CA ASP A 62 16.07 -6.02 -19.48
C ASP A 62 15.03 -6.98 -20.08
N VAL A 63 14.11 -7.48 -19.24
CA VAL A 63 13.03 -8.36 -19.70
C VAL A 63 12.06 -7.60 -20.60
N MET A 64 11.74 -6.35 -20.26
CA MET A 64 10.88 -5.51 -21.09
C MET A 64 11.54 -5.18 -22.44
N ASP A 65 12.86 -4.94 -22.47
CA ASP A 65 13.60 -4.69 -23.69
C ASP A 65 13.70 -5.94 -24.56
N PHE A 66 13.92 -7.11 -23.95
CA PHE A 66 13.90 -8.39 -24.64
C PHE A 66 12.53 -8.65 -25.30
N ILE A 67 11.43 -8.45 -24.57
CA ILE A 67 10.07 -8.61 -25.12
C ILE A 67 9.85 -7.66 -26.30
N ARG A 68 10.25 -6.38 -26.18
CA ARG A 68 10.15 -5.40 -27.28
C ARG A 68 10.96 -5.83 -28.50
N GLN A 69 12.14 -6.40 -28.28
CA GLN A 69 12.99 -6.89 -29.36
C GLN A 69 12.32 -8.06 -30.09
N CYS A 70 11.78 -9.04 -29.38
CA CYS A 70 11.05 -10.16 -30.00
C CYS A 70 9.87 -9.68 -30.84
N ILE A 71 9.09 -8.70 -30.36
CA ILE A 71 7.95 -8.15 -31.11
C ILE A 71 8.43 -7.47 -32.40
N LYS A 72 9.51 -6.68 -32.34
CA LYS A 72 10.08 -6.03 -33.53
C LYS A 72 10.60 -7.03 -34.55
N GLU A 73 11.29 -8.07 -34.09
CA GLU A 73 11.78 -9.14 -34.96
C GLU A 73 10.60 -9.83 -35.67
N ASP A 74 9.57 -10.21 -34.91
CA ASP A 74 8.34 -10.84 -35.41
C ASP A 74 7.54 -9.96 -36.39
N GLU A 75 7.62 -8.63 -36.30
CA GLU A 75 7.07 -7.71 -37.31
C GLU A 75 7.89 -7.70 -38.61
N THR A 76 9.22 -7.83 -38.50
CA THR A 76 10.13 -7.78 -39.65
C THR A 76 10.29 -9.10 -40.41
N GLU A 77 9.94 -10.23 -39.79
CA GLU A 77 10.10 -11.57 -40.41
C GLU A 77 9.28 -11.77 -41.68
N GLY A 78 8.17 -11.02 -41.86
CA GLY A 78 7.36 -11.07 -43.08
C GLY A 78 6.70 -12.43 -43.37
N ILE A 79 6.67 -13.34 -42.39
CA ILE A 79 6.10 -14.67 -42.52
C ILE A 79 4.58 -14.67 -42.35
N LYS A 80 3.89 -15.54 -43.10
CA LYS A 80 2.45 -15.72 -43.00
C LYS A 80 2.13 -16.45 -41.69
N LYS A 81 1.67 -15.71 -40.68
CA LYS A 81 1.32 -16.25 -39.36
C LYS A 81 0.05 -17.09 -39.41
N GLN A 82 -0.01 -18.11 -38.54
CA GLN A 82 -1.18 -18.96 -38.40
C GLN A 82 -2.37 -18.14 -37.90
N GLN A 83 -3.51 -18.21 -38.60
CA GLN A 83 -4.76 -17.64 -38.12
C GLN A 83 -5.59 -18.77 -37.50
N HIS A 84 -5.87 -18.65 -36.21
CA HIS A 84 -6.83 -19.53 -35.55
C HIS A 84 -8.24 -19.09 -35.95
N THR A 85 -8.95 -19.93 -36.69
CA THR A 85 -10.40 -19.84 -36.83
C THR A 85 -11.03 -20.57 -35.66
N ALA A 86 -11.65 -19.82 -34.75
CA ALA A 86 -12.54 -20.37 -33.71
C ALA A 86 -13.87 -20.82 -34.32
#